data_AF-A0A954KFW0-F1
#
_entry.id   AF-A0A954KFW0-F1
#
_cell.length_a   1.000
_cell.length_b   1.000
_cell.length_c   1.000
_cell.angle_alpha   90.00
_cell.angle_beta   90.00
_cell.angle_gamma   90.00
#
_symmetry.space_group_name_H-M   'P 1'
#
loop_
_entity.id
_entity.type
_entity.pdbx_description
1 polymer ?
#
loop_
_entity_poly.entity_id
_entity_poly.type
_entity_poly.pdbx_seq_one_letter_code
_entity_poly.pdbx_strand_id
1 'polypeptide(L)'
;MLTKPPNAAEIRAELEAMVVGDLLGPAGGESEELTERTVRDRYIVGVLAPSRAGAPSDTAIEEEDEETPLIPDELAEGGSDSADDGTTDKDVPVAAGHLPPSIGMTFCVDADAKAIKVSAFWGQYKREVREDRIDERTGKPIRVWQRYNRGGVIEVPLKNEAFKPKAPDSQFGDIYIQGQIRKRDSHWVVTLFLINAQEEGRPKDEFHVFQPTLTVEAVDGKSIFCKRMTVGSNDDLEEHLMAMLYRHHVEFAVGHGVSVHADVSEESSELATLIRTEFVPRYEVPRTAPPTEDDAEENPAFGKLKGLVLDMKELADADAKKLPKMLGPLVTAYREWIDSEAKKLDDPSEGLSQFGAAPEVSIKNCRQTLERIEAGLQLLQQDAQAIEAFQFMNRAMWLQRTHSIYAEHVRRGAQPDFDKDIDIPKNRS
;
A
#
# COMPACT_ATOMS: atom_id res chain seq x y z
N MET A 1 -7.07 6.20 37.75
CA MET A 1 -5.87 5.92 36.93
C MET A 1 -5.99 6.81 35.70
N LEU A 2 -5.14 7.82 35.56
CA LEU A 2 -5.12 8.64 34.34
C LEU A 2 -4.47 7.78 33.26
N THR A 3 -5.22 7.46 32.20
CA THR A 3 -4.74 6.74 31.03
C THR A 3 -3.58 7.52 30.41
N LYS A 4 -2.51 6.82 30.04
CA LYS A 4 -1.38 7.41 29.32
C LYS A 4 -1.93 8.07 28.04
N PRO A 5 -1.53 9.30 27.70
CA PRO A 5 -1.99 9.92 26.46
C PRO A 5 -1.57 9.05 25.26
N PRO A 6 -2.45 8.89 24.26
CA PRO A 6 -2.14 8.08 23.10
C PRO A 6 -0.95 8.68 22.34
N ASN A 7 -0.11 7.81 21.81
CA ASN A 7 1.01 8.19 20.96
C ASN A 7 0.52 8.55 19.53
N ALA A 8 1.39 9.12 18.71
CA ALA A 8 1.01 9.58 17.36
C ALA A 8 0.48 8.45 16.46
N ALA A 9 0.97 7.21 16.60
CA ALA A 9 0.49 6.07 15.84
C ALA A 9 -0.92 5.64 16.29
N GLU A 10 -1.17 5.65 17.61
CA GLU A 10 -2.51 5.39 18.17
C GLU A 10 -3.52 6.44 17.70
N ILE A 11 -3.15 7.74 17.73
CA ILE A 11 -4.01 8.82 17.23
C ILE A 11 -4.28 8.66 15.73
N ARG A 12 -3.26 8.33 14.93
CA ARG A 12 -3.42 8.09 13.48
C ARG A 12 -4.38 6.92 13.22
N ALA A 13 -4.20 5.80 13.91
CA ALA A 13 -5.05 4.63 13.75
C ALA A 13 -6.51 4.93 14.13
N GLU A 14 -6.74 5.70 15.19
CA GLU A 14 -8.09 6.15 15.55
C GLU A 14 -8.71 7.06 14.49
N LEU A 15 -7.96 8.05 13.99
CA LEU A 15 -8.43 8.94 12.91
C LEU A 15 -8.76 8.16 11.63
N GLU A 16 -7.90 7.22 11.26
CA GLU A 16 -8.13 6.35 10.10
C GLU A 16 -9.39 5.51 10.28
N ALA A 17 -9.56 4.87 11.45
CA ALA A 17 -10.75 4.09 11.76
C ALA A 17 -12.04 4.94 11.72
N MET A 18 -11.98 6.20 12.19
CA MET A 18 -13.11 7.13 12.10
C MET A 18 -13.44 7.49 10.64
N VAL A 19 -12.43 7.82 9.84
CA VAL A 19 -12.62 8.15 8.41
C VAL A 19 -13.20 6.96 7.64
N VAL A 20 -12.66 5.75 7.84
CA VAL A 20 -13.19 4.54 7.21
C VAL A 20 -14.61 4.25 7.71
N GLY A 21 -14.86 4.42 9.02
CA GLY A 21 -16.18 4.27 9.61
C GLY A 21 -17.22 5.23 9.02
N ASP A 22 -16.85 6.48 8.74
CA ASP A 22 -17.74 7.46 8.13
C ASP A 22 -17.95 7.22 6.62
N LEU A 23 -16.92 6.77 5.88
CA LEU A 23 -17.02 6.56 4.43
C LEU A 23 -17.66 5.22 4.03
N LEU A 24 -17.20 4.13 4.64
CA LEU A 24 -17.58 2.75 4.33
C LEU A 24 -18.59 2.20 5.35
N GLY A 25 -18.36 2.49 6.62
CA GLY A 25 -19.15 1.94 7.72
C GLY A 25 -18.91 0.45 8.00
N PRO A 26 -19.72 -0.14 8.90
CA PRO A 26 -20.71 0.53 9.74
C PRO A 26 -20.07 1.29 10.91
N ALA A 27 -20.35 2.59 11.05
CA ALA A 27 -19.76 3.43 12.10
C ALA A 27 -20.23 3.03 13.51
N GLY A 28 -21.49 2.62 13.65
CA GLY A 28 -22.11 2.15 14.88
C GLY A 28 -21.94 0.66 15.18
N GLY A 29 -21.05 -0.03 14.46
CA GLY A 29 -20.76 -1.46 14.65
C GLY A 29 -21.76 -2.41 14.00
N GLU A 30 -21.70 -3.71 14.36
CA GLU A 30 -22.38 -4.78 13.61
C GLU A 30 -23.90 -4.66 13.55
N SER A 31 -24.51 -4.12 14.62
CA SER A 31 -25.96 -3.94 14.79
C SER A 31 -26.38 -2.47 14.74
N GLU A 32 -25.63 -1.64 14.00
CA GLU A 32 -25.88 -0.21 13.87
C GLU A 32 -27.35 0.15 13.57
N GLU A 33 -27.81 1.23 14.20
CA GLU A 33 -29.07 1.90 13.90
C GLU A 33 -28.81 3.29 13.32
N LEU A 34 -29.37 3.57 12.14
CA LEU A 34 -29.31 4.89 11.50
C LEU A 34 -30.67 5.58 11.53
N THR A 35 -30.69 6.89 11.79
CA THR A 35 -31.91 7.72 11.80
C THR A 35 -32.11 8.51 10.50
N GLU A 36 -31.12 8.42 9.62
CA GLU A 36 -31.02 9.13 8.36
C GLU A 36 -32.12 8.73 7.38
N ARG A 37 -32.35 9.63 6.41
CA ARG A 37 -33.37 9.41 5.39
C ARG A 37 -33.01 8.23 4.49
N THR A 38 -31.77 8.12 4.06
CA THR A 38 -31.29 6.98 3.28
C THR A 38 -29.94 6.52 3.82
N VAL A 39 -29.66 5.22 3.72
CA VAL A 39 -28.36 4.66 4.13
C VAL A 39 -27.28 5.00 3.10
N ARG A 40 -27.68 5.12 1.82
CA ARG A 40 -26.77 5.42 0.72
C ARG A 40 -26.21 6.85 0.75
N ASP A 41 -26.85 7.77 1.46
CA ASP A 41 -26.30 9.10 1.72
C ASP A 41 -25.31 9.09 2.90
N ARG A 42 -25.34 8.05 3.75
CA ARG A 42 -24.42 7.89 4.89
C ARG A 42 -23.10 7.27 4.46
N TYR A 43 -23.15 6.21 3.64
CA TYR A 43 -21.97 5.50 3.16
C TYR A 43 -21.76 5.74 1.67
N ILE A 44 -20.59 6.28 1.34
CA ILE A 44 -20.24 6.76 0.00
C ILE A 44 -19.54 5.65 -0.81
N VAL A 45 -18.88 4.72 -0.12
CA VAL A 45 -18.20 3.56 -0.72
C VAL A 45 -18.77 2.24 -0.19
N GLY A 46 -18.48 1.13 -0.87
CA GLY A 46 -18.93 -0.19 -0.43
C GLY A 46 -20.42 -0.44 -0.57
N VAL A 47 -21.06 0.07 -1.62
CA VAL A 47 -22.50 -0.13 -1.85
C VAL A 47 -22.73 -0.75 -3.24
N LEU A 48 -23.39 -1.92 -3.28
CA LEU A 48 -23.84 -2.53 -4.53
C LEU A 48 -25.33 -2.32 -4.75
N ALA A 49 -25.68 -1.74 -5.90
CA ALA A 49 -27.06 -1.57 -6.31
C ALA A 49 -27.66 -2.86 -6.90
N PRO A 50 -28.97 -3.08 -6.73
CA PRO A 50 -29.66 -4.20 -7.36
C PRO A 50 -29.70 -4.04 -8.89
N SER A 51 -29.30 -5.08 -9.64
CA SER A 51 -29.40 -5.10 -11.10
C SER A 51 -29.80 -6.46 -11.66
N ARG A 52 -30.96 -6.52 -12.32
CA ARG A 52 -31.45 -7.73 -13.02
C ARG A 52 -30.57 -8.17 -14.19
N ALA A 53 -29.73 -7.30 -14.72
CA ALA A 53 -28.90 -7.62 -15.89
C ALA A 53 -27.79 -8.63 -15.57
N GLY A 54 -27.49 -8.89 -14.28
CA GLY A 54 -26.29 -9.63 -13.89
C GLY A 54 -25.01 -8.87 -14.28
N ALA A 55 -23.83 -9.46 -14.04
CA ALA A 55 -22.58 -8.93 -14.59
C ALA A 55 -22.68 -8.78 -16.12
N PRO A 56 -21.89 -7.89 -16.76
CA PRO A 56 -21.79 -7.87 -18.22
C PRO A 56 -21.56 -9.30 -18.75
N SER A 57 -22.35 -9.68 -19.75
CA SER A 57 -22.28 -10.99 -20.43
C SER A 57 -20.87 -11.27 -20.94
N ASP A 58 -20.56 -12.57 -21.15
CA ASP A 58 -19.35 -13.25 -21.66
C ASP A 58 -18.53 -12.61 -22.83
N THR A 59 -18.77 -11.36 -23.20
CA THR A 59 -18.21 -10.66 -24.37
C THR A 59 -17.50 -9.34 -24.03
N ALA A 60 -17.22 -9.04 -22.75
CA ALA A 60 -16.45 -7.87 -22.35
C ALA A 60 -15.53 -8.13 -21.13
N ILE A 61 -15.10 -9.37 -20.92
CA ILE A 61 -13.82 -9.61 -20.27
C ILE A 61 -12.80 -9.35 -21.38
N GLU A 62 -12.51 -8.08 -21.66
CA GLU A 62 -11.34 -7.77 -22.48
C GLU A 62 -10.15 -8.44 -21.79
N GLU A 63 -9.47 -9.26 -22.57
CA GLU A 63 -8.29 -9.99 -22.15
C GLU A 63 -7.25 -8.95 -21.71
N GLU A 64 -7.10 -8.74 -20.41
CA GLU A 64 -5.76 -8.51 -19.87
C GLU A 64 -5.03 -9.84 -20.03
N ASP A 65 -4.56 -10.10 -21.26
CA ASP A 65 -3.48 -11.04 -21.47
C ASP A 65 -2.36 -10.62 -20.51
N GLU A 66 -1.85 -11.56 -19.72
CA GLU A 66 -0.64 -11.37 -18.89
C GLU A 66 0.58 -10.94 -19.74
N GLU A 67 0.48 -10.99 -21.07
CA GLU A 67 1.46 -10.46 -22.02
C GLU A 67 1.28 -8.96 -22.36
N THR A 68 0.21 -8.31 -21.88
CA THR A 68 0.04 -6.87 -22.05
C THR A 68 0.77 -6.19 -20.89
N PRO A 69 1.86 -5.44 -21.14
CA PRO A 69 2.48 -4.65 -20.09
C PRO A 69 1.40 -3.73 -19.51
N LEU A 70 1.21 -3.80 -18.20
CA LEU A 70 0.44 -2.80 -17.47
C LEU A 70 1.03 -1.44 -17.84
N ILE A 71 0.33 -0.68 -18.66
CA ILE A 71 0.63 0.74 -18.83
C ILE A 71 0.54 1.29 -17.41
N PRO A 72 1.60 1.95 -16.89
CA PRO A 72 1.54 2.53 -15.56
C PRO A 72 0.29 3.40 -15.50
N ASP A 73 -0.65 3.02 -14.64
CA ASP A 73 -1.69 3.92 -14.19
C ASP A 73 -0.91 5.15 -13.72
N GLU A 74 -1.11 6.30 -14.38
CA GLU A 74 -0.35 7.52 -14.08
C GLU A 74 -0.59 7.86 -12.61
N LEU A 75 0.30 7.38 -11.75
CA LEU A 75 0.29 7.65 -10.33
C LEU A 75 0.37 9.17 -10.19
N ALA A 76 -0.70 9.77 -9.69
CA ALA A 76 -0.66 11.13 -9.19
C ALA A 76 0.38 11.16 -8.06
N GLU A 77 1.53 11.78 -8.32
CA GLU A 77 2.51 12.11 -7.29
C GLU A 77 1.89 13.09 -6.29
N GLY A 78 1.34 12.55 -5.21
CA GLY A 78 0.93 13.32 -4.04
C GLY A 78 2.14 13.66 -3.17
N GLY A 79 3.00 14.55 -3.66
CA GLY A 79 4.05 15.19 -2.87
C GLY A 79 3.46 16.27 -1.95
N SER A 80 3.99 16.39 -0.73
CA SER A 80 3.63 17.48 0.18
C SER A 80 4.13 18.82 -0.35
N ASP A 81 3.21 19.79 -0.46
CA ASP A 81 3.45 21.16 -0.93
C ASP A 81 4.78 21.76 -0.45
N SER A 82 5.66 22.07 -1.40
CA SER A 82 6.74 23.04 -1.21
C SER A 82 6.64 24.13 -2.28
N ALA A 83 7.16 25.32 -1.99
CA ALA A 83 6.90 26.56 -2.74
C ALA A 83 7.39 26.60 -4.21
N ASP A 84 7.87 25.48 -4.75
CA ASP A 84 8.38 25.33 -6.11
C ASP A 84 7.47 24.48 -7.03
N ASP A 85 6.40 23.87 -6.50
CA ASP A 85 5.42 23.15 -7.31
C ASP A 85 4.27 24.07 -7.77
N GLY A 86 4.02 24.07 -9.07
CA GLY A 86 2.91 24.81 -9.69
C GLY A 86 1.53 24.38 -9.18
N THR A 87 0.50 25.14 -9.54
CA THR A 87 -0.88 24.90 -9.11
C THR A 87 -1.37 23.51 -9.53
N THR A 88 -1.87 22.71 -8.57
CA THR A 88 -2.59 21.45 -8.82
C THR A 88 -3.64 21.62 -9.93
N ASP A 89 -3.58 20.75 -10.94
CA ASP A 89 -4.49 20.82 -12.09
C ASP A 89 -5.89 20.24 -11.76
N LYS A 90 -6.81 20.57 -12.67
CA LYS A 90 -8.27 20.73 -12.46
C LYS A 90 -9.06 19.50 -12.05
N ASP A 91 -10.13 19.80 -11.31
CA ASP A 91 -11.29 18.97 -10.99
C ASP A 91 -11.53 17.80 -11.96
N VAL A 92 -11.31 16.59 -11.47
CA VAL A 92 -11.78 15.35 -12.12
C VAL A 92 -13.30 15.46 -12.28
N PRO A 93 -13.86 15.19 -13.48
CA PRO A 93 -15.31 15.21 -13.66
C PRO A 93 -15.93 14.20 -12.69
N VAL A 94 -16.82 14.67 -11.82
CA VAL A 94 -17.69 13.80 -11.01
C VAL A 94 -18.58 13.04 -11.98
N ALA A 95 -18.15 11.86 -12.42
CA ALA A 95 -19.03 10.91 -13.08
C ALA A 95 -20.23 10.72 -12.15
N ALA A 96 -21.44 11.03 -12.63
CA ALA A 96 -22.66 10.81 -11.89
C ALA A 96 -22.75 9.30 -11.57
N GLY A 97 -22.33 8.95 -10.36
CA GLY A 97 -22.01 7.58 -9.97
C GLY A 97 -23.24 6.70 -9.92
N HIS A 98 -23.44 5.89 -10.96
CA HIS A 98 -24.27 4.70 -10.84
C HIS A 98 -23.52 3.72 -9.92
N LEU A 99 -24.11 3.40 -8.77
CA LEU A 99 -23.57 2.38 -7.87
C LEU A 99 -23.44 1.05 -8.65
N PRO A 100 -22.29 0.36 -8.59
CA PRO A 100 -22.10 -0.87 -9.33
C PRO A 100 -22.98 -2.00 -8.77
N PRO A 101 -23.37 -3.00 -9.58
CA PRO A 101 -24.12 -4.14 -9.08
C PRO A 101 -23.25 -5.30 -8.59
N SER A 102 -21.93 -5.21 -8.80
CA SER A 102 -20.99 -6.28 -8.49
C SER A 102 -19.61 -5.74 -8.14
N ILE A 103 -18.88 -6.52 -7.36
CA ILE A 103 -17.43 -6.41 -7.18
C ILE A 103 -16.80 -7.77 -7.41
N GLY A 104 -15.51 -7.82 -7.73
CA GLY A 104 -14.82 -9.08 -7.91
C GLY A 104 -13.32 -8.99 -7.73
N MET A 105 -12.65 -10.11 -7.97
CA MET A 105 -11.20 -10.22 -7.98
C MET A 105 -10.75 -11.32 -8.92
N THR A 106 -9.59 -11.16 -9.53
CA THR A 106 -8.83 -12.22 -10.22
C THR A 106 -7.58 -12.52 -9.40
N PHE A 107 -7.28 -13.79 -9.16
CA PHE A 107 -6.11 -14.22 -8.41
C PHE A 107 -5.55 -15.55 -8.91
N CYS A 108 -4.30 -15.84 -8.57
CA CYS A 108 -3.63 -17.09 -8.93
C CYS A 108 -3.56 -18.05 -7.74
N VAL A 109 -3.81 -19.34 -8.01
CA VAL A 109 -3.79 -20.43 -7.03
C VAL A 109 -2.87 -21.53 -7.51
N ASP A 110 -2.09 -22.13 -6.61
CA ASP A 110 -1.22 -23.27 -6.89
C ASP A 110 -1.95 -24.41 -7.65
N ALA A 111 -1.27 -25.00 -8.65
CA ALA A 111 -1.86 -26.00 -9.55
C ALA A 111 -2.36 -27.28 -8.85
N ASP A 112 -1.81 -27.61 -7.67
CA ASP A 112 -2.17 -28.80 -6.89
C ASP A 112 -3.41 -28.57 -6.01
N ALA A 113 -3.85 -27.32 -5.86
CA ALA A 113 -5.08 -27.01 -5.15
C ALA A 113 -6.30 -27.62 -5.87
N LYS A 114 -7.22 -28.19 -5.08
CA LYS A 114 -8.43 -28.86 -5.60
C LYS A 114 -9.70 -28.05 -5.39
N ALA A 115 -9.71 -27.21 -4.36
CA ALA A 115 -10.85 -26.40 -3.99
C ALA A 115 -10.38 -25.21 -3.15
N ILE A 116 -11.19 -24.15 -3.15
CA ILE A 116 -11.02 -22.95 -2.34
C ILE A 116 -12.26 -22.71 -1.49
N LYS A 117 -12.07 -22.08 -0.33
CA LYS A 117 -13.15 -21.61 0.54
C LYS A 117 -13.40 -20.15 0.22
N VAL A 118 -14.62 -19.82 -0.20
CA VAL A 118 -15.03 -18.45 -0.53
C VAL A 118 -16.09 -18.00 0.48
N SER A 119 -15.79 -16.92 1.20
CA SER A 119 -16.68 -16.30 2.18
C SER A 119 -17.16 -14.97 1.64
N ALA A 120 -18.47 -14.74 1.68
CA ALA A 120 -19.05 -13.45 1.31
C ALA A 120 -19.98 -12.96 2.41
N PHE A 121 -19.75 -11.73 2.88
CA PHE A 121 -20.53 -11.09 3.93
C PHE A 121 -20.91 -9.66 3.56
N TRP A 122 -22.04 -9.18 4.05
CA TRP A 122 -22.49 -7.80 3.82
C TRP A 122 -23.51 -7.34 4.87
N GLY A 123 -23.71 -6.02 4.94
CA GLY A 123 -24.79 -5.37 5.67
C GLY A 123 -26.06 -5.26 4.83
N GLN A 124 -27.17 -5.74 5.37
CA GLN A 124 -28.52 -5.42 4.93
C GLN A 124 -29.14 -4.43 5.92
N TYR A 125 -29.67 -3.30 5.45
CA TYR A 125 -30.42 -2.38 6.29
C TYR A 125 -31.93 -2.53 6.05
N LYS A 126 -32.70 -2.75 7.11
CA LYS A 126 -34.17 -2.81 7.05
C LYS A 126 -34.78 -1.58 7.72
N ARG A 127 -35.86 -1.04 7.16
CA ARG A 127 -36.56 0.08 7.79
C ARG A 127 -37.51 -0.44 8.86
N GLU A 128 -37.21 -0.13 10.11
CA GLU A 128 -37.97 -0.62 11.26
C GLU A 128 -38.49 0.52 12.14
N VAL A 129 -39.54 0.22 12.88
CA VAL A 129 -40.14 1.13 13.87
C VAL A 129 -39.62 0.72 15.25
N ARG A 130 -39.16 1.69 16.04
CA ARG A 130 -38.76 1.49 17.44
C ARG A 130 -39.85 2.03 18.35
N GLU A 131 -40.72 1.15 18.83
CA GLU A 131 -41.87 1.53 19.68
C GLU A 131 -41.46 2.11 21.03
N ASP A 132 -40.27 1.73 21.51
CA ASP A 132 -39.65 2.17 22.75
C ASP A 132 -39.01 3.57 22.67
N ARG A 133 -38.89 4.14 21.48
CA ARG A 133 -38.26 5.45 21.24
C ARG A 133 -39.21 6.38 20.49
N ILE A 134 -39.63 7.46 21.13
CA ILE A 134 -40.59 8.43 20.58
C ILE A 134 -39.86 9.67 20.05
N ASP A 135 -40.23 10.12 18.85
CA ASP A 135 -39.83 11.43 18.32
C ASP A 135 -40.55 12.53 19.10
N GLU A 136 -39.81 13.30 19.88
CA GLU A 136 -40.34 14.40 20.71
C GLU A 136 -41.12 15.46 19.90
N ARG A 137 -40.81 15.63 18.61
CA ARG A 137 -41.47 16.59 17.74
C ARG A 137 -42.80 16.09 17.19
N THR A 138 -42.93 14.78 16.95
CA THR A 138 -44.13 14.20 16.31
C THR A 138 -44.98 13.34 17.24
N GLY A 139 -44.47 12.99 18.41
CA GLY A 139 -45.12 12.12 19.40
C GLY A 139 -45.30 10.68 18.91
N LYS A 140 -44.60 10.27 17.84
CA LYS A 140 -44.71 8.93 17.24
C LYS A 140 -43.42 8.13 17.44
N PRO A 141 -43.50 6.78 17.45
CA PRO A 141 -42.32 5.93 17.38
C PRO A 141 -41.36 6.33 16.25
N ILE A 142 -40.07 6.40 16.54
CA ILE A 142 -39.05 6.70 15.54
C ILE A 142 -38.93 5.55 14.53
N ARG A 143 -38.50 5.89 13.32
CA ARG A 143 -38.11 4.91 12.31
C ARG A 143 -36.61 4.94 12.13
N VAL A 144 -36.00 3.77 12.22
CA VAL A 144 -34.56 3.59 12.06
C VAL A 144 -34.28 2.62 10.92
N TRP A 145 -33.10 2.73 10.34
CA TRP A 145 -32.52 1.65 9.57
C TRP A 145 -31.73 0.74 10.50
N GLN A 146 -32.18 -0.50 10.66
CA GLN A 146 -31.46 -1.51 11.44
C GLN A 146 -30.54 -2.30 10.51
N ARG A 147 -29.25 -2.34 10.83
CA ARG A 147 -28.28 -3.18 10.14
C ARG A 147 -28.43 -4.64 10.57
N TYR A 148 -28.30 -5.53 9.59
CA TYR A 148 -28.18 -6.96 9.78
C TYR A 148 -27.00 -7.50 8.98
N ASN A 149 -26.13 -8.28 9.63
CA ASN A 149 -25.09 -9.00 8.92
C ASN A 149 -25.71 -10.19 8.16
N ARG A 150 -25.31 -10.35 6.91
CA ARG A 150 -25.75 -11.41 5.98
C ARG A 150 -24.53 -12.02 5.32
N GLY A 151 -24.71 -13.22 4.79
CA GLY A 151 -23.64 -13.91 4.09
C GLY A 151 -23.45 -15.34 4.50
N GLY A 152 -22.37 -15.92 3.99
CA GLY A 152 -22.05 -17.31 4.22
C GLY A 152 -20.79 -17.73 3.50
N VAL A 153 -20.51 -19.02 3.61
CA VAL A 153 -19.28 -19.63 3.11
C VAL A 153 -19.65 -20.74 2.13
N ILE A 154 -18.98 -20.76 0.98
CA ILE A 154 -19.11 -21.80 -0.02
C ILE A 154 -17.75 -22.40 -0.34
N GLU A 155 -17.73 -23.71 -0.52
CA GLU A 155 -16.60 -24.39 -1.15
C GLU A 155 -16.77 -24.35 -2.67
N VAL A 156 -15.69 -23.98 -3.36
CA VAL A 156 -15.61 -23.90 -4.83
C VAL A 156 -14.52 -24.86 -5.31
N PRO A 157 -14.89 -25.96 -6.00
CA PRO A 157 -13.91 -26.85 -6.59
C PRO A 157 -13.22 -26.18 -7.79
N LEU A 158 -11.90 -26.32 -7.87
CA LEU A 158 -11.09 -25.80 -8.97
C LEU A 158 -11.22 -26.73 -10.17
N LYS A 159 -11.98 -26.29 -11.17
CA LYS A 159 -12.21 -26.99 -12.43
C LYS A 159 -12.07 -26.00 -13.58
N ASN A 160 -11.55 -26.44 -14.72
CA ASN A 160 -11.33 -25.59 -15.88
C ASN A 160 -12.65 -25.28 -16.61
N GLU A 161 -13.53 -24.52 -15.97
CA GLU A 161 -14.87 -24.14 -16.45
C GLU A 161 -15.38 -22.87 -15.77
N ALA A 162 -16.49 -22.33 -16.27
CA ALA A 162 -17.19 -21.24 -15.60
C ALA A 162 -17.81 -21.71 -14.27
N PHE A 163 -17.59 -20.96 -13.20
CA PHE A 163 -18.24 -21.18 -11.92
C PHE A 163 -19.65 -20.60 -11.95
N LYS A 164 -20.64 -21.50 -11.91
CA LYS A 164 -22.06 -21.14 -11.98
C LYS A 164 -22.49 -20.32 -10.74
N PRO A 165 -23.49 -19.44 -10.90
CA PRO A 165 -24.08 -18.69 -9.79
C PRO A 165 -24.41 -19.57 -8.58
N LYS A 166 -23.83 -19.21 -7.42
CA LYS A 166 -24.10 -19.87 -6.14
C LYS A 166 -24.27 -18.82 -5.04
N ALA A 167 -25.44 -18.81 -4.42
CA ALA A 167 -25.73 -17.92 -3.30
C ALA A 167 -24.99 -18.40 -2.03
N PRO A 168 -24.17 -17.56 -1.39
CA PRO A 168 -23.51 -17.89 -0.13
C PRO A 168 -24.50 -17.90 1.05
N ASP A 169 -25.56 -17.10 0.99
CA ASP A 169 -26.65 -17.06 1.96
C ASP A 169 -27.92 -17.64 1.34
N SER A 170 -28.43 -18.74 1.91
CA SER A 170 -29.64 -19.42 1.43
C SER A 170 -30.91 -18.58 1.45
N GLN A 171 -30.95 -17.49 2.24
CA GLN A 171 -32.09 -16.57 2.30
C GLN A 171 -32.05 -15.53 1.16
N PHE A 172 -30.90 -15.38 0.48
CA PHE A 172 -30.66 -14.36 -0.54
C PHE A 172 -30.19 -15.01 -1.85
N GLY A 173 -31.06 -15.80 -2.49
CA GLY A 173 -30.75 -16.51 -3.74
C GLY A 173 -30.29 -15.60 -4.90
N ASP A 174 -30.73 -14.35 -4.91
CA ASP A 174 -30.40 -13.34 -5.94
C ASP A 174 -29.11 -12.56 -5.62
N ILE A 175 -28.45 -12.84 -4.49
CA ILE A 175 -27.10 -12.35 -4.20
C ILE A 175 -26.18 -13.57 -4.27
N TYR A 176 -25.33 -13.63 -5.29
CA TYR A 176 -24.56 -14.83 -5.57
C TYR A 176 -23.12 -14.54 -6.00
N ILE A 177 -22.30 -15.57 -5.85
CA ILE A 177 -20.95 -15.61 -6.39
C ILE A 177 -21.00 -16.33 -7.73
N GLN A 178 -20.35 -15.77 -8.74
CA GLN A 178 -20.10 -16.42 -10.03
C GLN A 178 -18.69 -16.10 -10.51
N GLY A 179 -18.19 -16.80 -11.51
CA GLY A 179 -16.84 -16.54 -11.98
C GLY A 179 -16.34 -17.47 -13.07
N GLN A 180 -15.05 -17.39 -13.35
CA GLN A 180 -14.36 -18.25 -14.30
C GLN A 180 -13.09 -18.80 -13.66
N ILE A 181 -12.85 -20.11 -13.87
CA ILE A 181 -11.66 -20.79 -13.37
C ILE A 181 -10.95 -21.38 -14.59
N ARG A 182 -9.68 -21.00 -14.79
CA ARG A 182 -8.85 -21.48 -15.89
C ARG A 182 -7.61 -22.16 -15.35
N LYS A 183 -7.26 -23.32 -15.91
CA LYS A 183 -5.98 -23.98 -15.59
C LYS A 183 -4.90 -23.49 -16.56
N ARG A 184 -3.76 -23.02 -16.03
CA ARG A 184 -2.50 -22.79 -16.74
C ARG A 184 -1.50 -23.90 -16.39
N ASP A 185 -0.32 -23.86 -17.00
CA ASP A 185 0.68 -24.90 -16.82
C ASP A 185 1.19 -25.01 -15.38
N SER A 186 1.34 -23.87 -14.68
CA SER A 186 1.89 -23.79 -13.32
C SER A 186 0.87 -23.45 -12.23
N HIS A 187 -0.31 -22.93 -12.58
CA HIS A 187 -1.28 -22.41 -11.61
C HIS A 187 -2.71 -22.39 -12.16
N TRP A 188 -3.69 -22.11 -11.30
CA TRP A 188 -5.06 -21.75 -11.66
C TRP A 188 -5.22 -20.24 -11.66
N VAL A 189 -5.87 -19.69 -12.67
CA VAL A 189 -6.36 -18.32 -12.68
C VAL A 189 -7.84 -18.35 -12.34
N VAL A 190 -8.22 -17.66 -11.27
CA VAL A 190 -9.58 -17.66 -10.73
C VAL A 190 -10.10 -16.24 -10.68
N THR A 191 -11.20 -15.98 -11.39
CA THR A 191 -11.92 -14.72 -11.33
C THR A 191 -13.27 -14.95 -10.67
N LEU A 192 -13.57 -14.26 -9.57
CA LEU A 192 -14.84 -14.35 -8.85
C LEU A 192 -15.48 -12.98 -8.70
N PHE A 193 -16.81 -12.94 -8.84
CA PHE A 193 -17.63 -11.76 -8.61
C PHE A 193 -18.72 -12.06 -7.59
N LEU A 194 -18.92 -11.14 -6.64
CA LEU A 194 -20.12 -11.06 -5.83
C LEU A 194 -21.11 -10.10 -6.51
N ILE A 195 -22.32 -10.59 -6.78
CA ILE A 195 -23.31 -9.87 -7.59
C ILE A 195 -24.60 -9.67 -6.81
N ASN A 196 -25.12 -8.45 -6.82
CA ASN A 196 -26.46 -8.11 -6.38
C ASN A 196 -27.43 -8.16 -7.57
N ALA A 197 -28.02 -9.32 -7.82
CA ALA A 197 -29.00 -9.53 -8.90
C ALA A 197 -30.46 -9.37 -8.44
N GLN A 198 -30.68 -8.76 -7.28
CA GLN A 198 -32.03 -8.51 -6.76
C GLN A 198 -32.83 -7.61 -7.69
N GLU A 199 -34.16 -7.73 -7.66
CA GLU A 199 -35.06 -6.74 -8.24
C GLU A 199 -35.15 -5.53 -7.31
N GLU A 200 -34.97 -4.32 -7.84
CA GLU A 200 -35.09 -3.10 -7.03
C GLU A 200 -36.51 -2.93 -6.48
N GLY A 201 -36.65 -2.96 -5.16
CA GLY A 201 -37.91 -2.69 -4.47
C GLY A 201 -37.95 -1.34 -3.74
N ARG A 202 -38.96 -1.18 -2.89
CA ARG A 202 -39.13 -0.01 -2.00
C ARG A 202 -39.30 -0.49 -0.56
N PRO A 203 -38.61 0.13 0.42
CA PRO A 203 -37.57 1.16 0.26
C PRO A 203 -36.31 0.68 -0.48
N LYS A 204 -35.69 1.55 -1.28
CA LYS A 204 -34.54 1.18 -2.15
C LYS A 204 -33.37 0.58 -1.38
N ASP A 205 -33.04 1.16 -0.22
CA ASP A 205 -31.86 0.75 0.55
C ASP A 205 -31.99 -0.69 1.10
N GLU A 206 -33.19 -1.27 1.20
CA GLU A 206 -33.36 -2.67 1.64
C GLU A 206 -32.85 -3.70 0.63
N PHE A 207 -32.66 -3.27 -0.62
CA PHE A 207 -32.21 -4.07 -1.76
C PHE A 207 -30.78 -3.71 -2.19
N HIS A 208 -30.12 -2.79 -1.48
CA HIS A 208 -28.70 -2.52 -1.67
C HIS A 208 -27.88 -3.37 -0.70
N VAL A 209 -26.71 -3.79 -1.16
CA VAL A 209 -25.73 -4.54 -0.37
C VAL A 209 -24.70 -3.53 0.13
N PHE A 210 -24.57 -3.39 1.45
CA PHE A 210 -23.62 -2.46 2.07
C PHE A 210 -22.42 -3.21 2.63
N GLN A 211 -21.23 -2.61 2.54
CA GLN A 211 -19.97 -3.17 3.01
C GLN A 211 -19.75 -4.63 2.59
N PRO A 212 -19.93 -4.99 1.30
CA PRO A 212 -19.67 -6.36 0.89
C PRO A 212 -18.20 -6.70 1.04
N THR A 213 -17.92 -7.84 1.65
CA THR A 213 -16.60 -8.45 1.72
C THR A 213 -16.64 -9.78 1.01
N LEU A 214 -15.73 -9.99 0.06
CA LEU A 214 -15.45 -11.27 -0.55
C LEU A 214 -14.04 -11.70 -0.14
N THR A 215 -13.93 -12.84 0.53
CA THR A 215 -12.69 -13.41 1.07
C THR A 215 -12.49 -14.81 0.51
N VAL A 216 -11.27 -15.12 0.09
CA VAL A 216 -10.87 -16.44 -0.43
C VAL A 216 -9.71 -16.97 0.39
N GLU A 217 -9.82 -18.23 0.79
CA GLU A 217 -8.83 -18.96 1.58
C GLU A 217 -8.69 -20.40 1.05
N ALA A 218 -7.60 -21.07 1.43
CA ALA A 218 -7.51 -22.52 1.27
C ALA A 218 -8.52 -23.25 2.17
N VAL A 219 -9.03 -24.39 1.71
CA VAL A 219 -9.93 -25.24 2.52
C VAL A 219 -9.20 -25.81 3.74
N ASP A 220 -7.89 -26.05 3.64
CA ASP A 220 -7.03 -26.57 4.70
C ASP A 220 -6.14 -25.51 5.37
N GLY A 221 -6.36 -24.22 5.06
CA GLY A 221 -5.63 -23.09 5.67
C GLY A 221 -4.19 -22.89 5.18
N LYS A 222 -3.75 -23.60 4.12
CA LYS A 222 -2.42 -23.42 3.53
C LYS A 222 -2.28 -22.14 2.71
N SER A 223 -1.03 -21.70 2.52
CA SER A 223 -0.67 -20.65 1.58
C SER A 223 -0.72 -21.18 0.14
N ILE A 224 -1.85 -21.04 -0.52
CA ILE A 224 -2.07 -21.56 -1.89
C ILE A 224 -2.10 -20.47 -2.96
N PHE A 225 -2.18 -19.19 -2.56
CA PHE A 225 -2.22 -18.10 -3.52
C PHE A 225 -0.82 -17.75 -3.93
N CYS A 226 -0.53 -17.77 -5.23
CA CYS A 226 0.81 -17.55 -5.76
C CYS A 226 0.90 -16.21 -6.48
N LYS A 227 2.13 -15.68 -6.58
CA LYS A 227 2.41 -14.47 -7.37
C LYS A 227 1.87 -14.57 -8.79
N ARG A 228 1.32 -13.48 -9.30
CA ARG A 228 1.05 -13.30 -10.73
C ARG A 228 2.39 -13.15 -11.45
N MET A 229 2.54 -13.81 -12.59
CA MET A 229 3.75 -13.68 -13.41
C MET A 229 3.57 -12.45 -14.31
N THR A 230 4.25 -11.36 -13.99
CA THR A 230 4.17 -10.08 -14.72
C THR A 230 5.34 -9.85 -15.67
N VAL A 231 6.41 -10.66 -15.60
CA VAL A 231 7.57 -10.46 -16.47
C VAL A 231 7.23 -10.93 -17.88
N GLY A 232 7.19 -9.97 -18.81
CA GLY A 232 6.97 -10.25 -20.22
C GLY A 232 8.11 -11.11 -20.79
N SER A 233 7.90 -11.70 -21.96
CA SER A 233 8.95 -12.47 -22.65
C SER A 233 10.11 -11.62 -23.19
N ASN A 234 10.09 -10.30 -22.94
CA ASN A 234 11.13 -9.38 -23.38
C ASN A 234 12.29 -9.37 -22.37
N ASP A 235 13.49 -9.68 -22.87
CA ASP A 235 14.75 -9.61 -22.12
C ASP A 235 15.22 -8.16 -21.96
N ASP A 236 14.41 -7.33 -21.29
CA ASP A 236 14.76 -5.95 -20.94
C ASP A 236 15.46 -5.91 -19.58
N LEU A 237 16.67 -5.34 -19.57
CA LEU A 237 17.47 -5.20 -18.35
C LEU A 237 16.78 -4.31 -17.32
N GLU A 238 16.05 -3.27 -17.74
CA GLU A 238 15.34 -2.37 -16.83
C GLU A 238 14.20 -3.10 -16.12
N GLU A 239 13.43 -3.91 -16.87
CA GLU A 239 12.38 -4.76 -16.31
C GLU A 239 12.95 -5.79 -15.32
N HIS A 240 14.07 -6.44 -15.65
CA HIS A 240 14.75 -7.35 -14.74
C HIS A 240 15.30 -6.68 -13.47
N LEU A 241 15.85 -5.46 -13.58
CA LEU A 241 16.31 -4.68 -12.43
C LEU A 241 15.13 -4.34 -11.50
N MET A 242 14.02 -3.89 -12.05
CA MET A 242 12.80 -3.60 -11.29
C MET A 242 12.21 -4.85 -10.64
N ALA A 243 12.05 -5.93 -11.41
CA ALA A 243 11.55 -7.21 -10.89
C ALA A 243 12.44 -7.76 -9.75
N MET A 244 13.76 -7.61 -9.85
CA MET A 244 14.70 -8.01 -8.81
C MET A 244 14.56 -7.15 -7.54
N LEU A 245 14.42 -5.83 -7.70
CA LEU A 245 14.25 -4.89 -6.58
C LEU A 245 12.96 -5.17 -5.80
N TYR A 246 11.87 -5.49 -6.50
CA TYR A 246 10.56 -5.75 -5.91
C TYR A 246 10.23 -7.25 -5.75
N ARG A 247 11.22 -8.15 -5.82
CA ARG A 247 10.99 -9.61 -5.82
C ARG A 247 10.24 -10.16 -4.60
N HIS A 248 10.25 -9.43 -3.48
CA HIS A 248 9.52 -9.78 -2.25
C HIS A 248 8.20 -9.02 -2.08
N HIS A 249 7.86 -8.15 -3.03
CA HIS A 249 6.61 -7.38 -3.07
C HIS A 249 5.86 -7.75 -4.34
N VAL A 250 5.12 -8.86 -4.28
CA VAL A 250 4.45 -9.46 -5.43
C VAL A 250 2.95 -9.17 -5.44
N GLU A 251 2.37 -9.20 -6.64
CA GLU A 251 0.94 -9.12 -6.83
C GLU A 251 0.30 -10.50 -6.78
N PHE A 252 -0.65 -10.70 -5.86
CA PHE A 252 -1.43 -11.95 -5.75
C PHE A 252 -2.76 -11.90 -6.48
N ALA A 253 -3.32 -10.70 -6.62
CA ALA A 253 -4.66 -10.49 -7.15
C ALA A 253 -4.83 -9.08 -7.73
N VAL A 254 -5.80 -8.96 -8.63
CA VAL A 254 -6.35 -7.69 -9.09
C VAL A 254 -7.83 -7.65 -8.74
N GLY A 255 -8.28 -6.51 -8.25
CA GLY A 255 -9.69 -6.30 -7.93
C GLY A 255 -10.47 -5.69 -9.10
N HIS A 256 -11.75 -6.05 -9.19
CA HIS A 256 -12.69 -5.56 -10.20
C HIS A 256 -13.75 -4.71 -9.52
N GLY A 257 -13.68 -3.39 -9.73
CA GLY A 257 -14.56 -2.42 -9.06
C GLY A 257 -14.32 -2.27 -7.55
N VAL A 258 -13.22 -2.83 -7.04
CA VAL A 258 -12.78 -2.78 -5.64
C VAL A 258 -11.28 -3.09 -5.59
N SER A 259 -10.56 -2.67 -4.56
CA SER A 259 -9.18 -3.13 -4.33
C SER A 259 -9.15 -4.50 -3.67
N VAL A 260 -7.96 -5.10 -3.58
CA VAL A 260 -7.73 -6.40 -2.95
C VAL A 260 -6.56 -6.32 -1.98
N HIS A 261 -6.63 -7.14 -0.94
CA HIS A 261 -5.59 -7.32 0.05
C HIS A 261 -5.24 -8.79 0.20
N ALA A 262 -3.96 -9.09 0.31
CA ALA A 262 -3.46 -10.44 0.53
C ALA A 262 -2.73 -10.52 1.87
N ASP A 263 -3.07 -11.52 2.68
CA ASP A 263 -2.30 -11.85 3.88
C ASP A 263 -1.13 -12.76 3.45
N VAL A 264 0.03 -12.15 3.24
CA VAL A 264 1.26 -12.81 2.77
C VAL A 264 1.72 -13.84 3.81
N SER A 265 2.23 -14.98 3.32
CA SER A 265 2.72 -16.05 4.18
C SER A 265 3.99 -15.65 4.91
N GLU A 266 4.09 -15.99 6.20
CA GLU A 266 5.33 -15.81 6.97
C GLU A 266 6.51 -16.65 6.42
N GLU A 267 6.21 -17.73 5.69
CA GLU A 267 7.23 -18.66 5.16
C GLU A 267 7.74 -18.25 3.77
N SER A 268 6.98 -17.46 3.01
CA SER A 268 7.34 -17.09 1.64
C SER A 268 6.62 -15.81 1.20
N SER A 269 7.40 -14.84 0.69
CA SER A 269 6.87 -13.62 0.07
C SER A 269 6.14 -13.87 -1.25
N GLU A 270 6.27 -15.07 -1.84
CA GLU A 270 5.62 -15.42 -3.10
C GLU A 270 4.28 -16.13 -2.92
N LEU A 271 3.90 -16.39 -1.66
CA LEU A 271 2.67 -17.07 -1.30
C LEU A 271 1.81 -16.22 -0.34
N ALA A 272 0.49 -16.31 -0.48
CA ALA A 272 -0.46 -15.74 0.46
C ALA A 272 -1.42 -16.80 1.00
N THR A 273 -1.92 -16.56 2.20
CA THR A 273 -2.86 -17.44 2.93
C THR A 273 -4.32 -17.07 2.68
N LEU A 274 -4.57 -15.79 2.39
CA LEU A 274 -5.90 -15.22 2.22
C LEU A 274 -5.86 -14.07 1.23
N ILE A 275 -6.90 -13.93 0.43
CA ILE A 275 -7.15 -12.76 -0.41
C ILE A 275 -8.55 -12.22 -0.08
N ARG A 276 -8.69 -10.90 0.11
CA ARG A 276 -9.97 -10.25 0.39
C ARG A 276 -10.16 -8.96 -0.41
N THR A 277 -11.40 -8.63 -0.73
CA THR A 277 -11.75 -7.30 -1.26
C THR A 277 -11.59 -6.22 -0.19
N GLU A 278 -11.12 -5.04 -0.57
CA GLU A 278 -10.95 -3.89 0.32
C GLU A 278 -11.39 -2.60 -0.41
N PHE A 279 -12.39 -1.90 0.12
CA PHE A 279 -12.92 -0.68 -0.51
C PHE A 279 -12.11 0.58 -0.21
N VAL A 280 -11.43 0.58 0.94
CA VAL A 280 -10.56 1.67 1.38
C VAL A 280 -9.21 1.03 1.66
N PRO A 281 -8.39 0.77 0.61
CA PRO A 281 -7.10 0.13 0.80
C PRO A 281 -6.18 1.03 1.63
N ARG A 282 -5.34 0.40 2.43
CA ARG A 282 -4.33 1.07 3.24
C ARG A 282 -3.01 0.35 3.13
N TYR A 283 -1.94 1.13 3.15
CA TYR A 283 -0.59 0.60 3.15
C TYR A 283 0.31 1.47 4.01
N GLU A 284 1.12 0.83 4.85
CA GLU A 284 2.15 1.51 5.61
C GLU A 284 3.40 1.64 4.74
N VAL A 285 3.69 2.86 4.30
CA VAL A 285 4.95 3.14 3.58
C VAL A 285 6.07 3.28 4.61
N PRO A 286 7.08 2.39 4.59
CA PRO A 286 8.21 2.50 5.51
C PRO A 286 8.92 3.85 5.31
N ARG A 287 9.33 4.47 6.41
CA ARG A 287 10.11 5.69 6.34
C ARG A 287 11.52 5.36 5.84
N THR A 288 11.93 5.97 4.73
CA THR A 288 13.33 5.95 4.31
C THR A 288 14.15 6.83 5.26
N ALA A 289 15.07 6.21 6.00
CA ALA A 289 16.04 6.90 6.84
C ALA A 289 17.45 6.40 6.50
N PRO A 290 18.47 7.27 6.47
CA PRO A 290 19.86 6.82 6.35
C PRO A 290 20.24 5.93 7.54
N PRO A 291 21.01 4.84 7.33
CA PRO A 291 21.51 4.03 8.43
C PRO A 291 22.51 4.81 9.29
N THR A 292 22.64 4.37 10.53
CA THR A 292 23.50 4.93 11.57
C THR A 292 24.39 3.83 12.17
N GLU A 293 25.33 4.20 13.04
CA GLU A 293 26.16 3.21 13.73
C GLU A 293 25.37 2.29 14.67
N ASP A 294 24.17 2.72 15.10
CA ASP A 294 23.28 1.96 15.97
C ASP A 294 22.60 0.80 15.24
N ASP A 295 22.57 0.84 13.89
CA ASP A 295 21.94 -0.18 13.04
C ASP A 295 22.89 -1.35 12.71
N ALA A 296 24.02 -1.46 13.42
CA ALA A 296 25.04 -2.48 13.18
C ALA A 296 24.54 -3.92 13.40
N GLU A 297 23.46 -4.11 14.16
CA GLU A 297 22.81 -5.41 14.34
C GLU A 297 22.05 -5.85 13.08
N GLU A 298 21.49 -4.90 12.31
CA GLU A 298 20.80 -5.17 11.05
C GLU A 298 21.79 -5.44 9.92
N ASN A 299 22.84 -4.62 9.84
CA ASN A 299 23.95 -4.84 8.92
C ASN A 299 25.28 -4.44 9.55
N PRO A 300 26.24 -5.37 9.71
CA PRO A 300 27.54 -5.08 10.34
C PRO A 300 28.33 -3.94 9.68
N ALA A 301 28.10 -3.67 8.38
CA ALA A 301 28.74 -2.56 7.67
C ALA A 301 28.34 -1.19 8.23
N PHE A 302 27.13 -1.06 8.79
CA PHE A 302 26.64 0.20 9.37
C PHE A 302 27.42 0.59 10.64
N GLY A 303 27.95 -0.39 11.38
CA GLY A 303 28.88 -0.12 12.49
C GLY A 303 30.17 0.61 12.08
N LYS A 304 30.50 0.62 10.77
CA LYS A 304 31.65 1.39 10.24
C LYS A 304 31.34 2.87 10.03
N LEU A 305 30.09 3.29 10.18
CA LEU A 305 29.68 4.70 10.17
C LEU A 305 30.13 5.42 11.45
N LYS A 306 30.67 4.71 12.44
CA LYS A 306 31.21 5.30 13.65
C LYS A 306 32.22 6.40 13.37
N GLY A 307 31.93 7.60 13.85
CA GLY A 307 32.76 8.79 13.65
C GLY A 307 32.57 9.48 12.29
N LEU A 308 31.57 9.08 11.50
CA LEU A 308 31.11 9.84 10.34
C LEU A 308 30.61 11.21 10.79
N VAL A 309 31.09 12.27 10.13
CA VAL A 309 30.62 13.64 10.36
C VAL A 309 29.85 14.13 9.14
N LEU A 310 28.57 14.43 9.35
CA LEU A 310 27.68 15.04 8.35
C LEU A 310 27.23 16.46 8.73
N ASP A 311 27.67 16.98 9.89
CA ASP A 311 27.39 18.35 10.30
C ASP A 311 28.03 19.31 9.28
N MET A 312 27.17 19.98 8.51
CA MET A 312 27.56 20.88 7.43
C MET A 312 28.37 22.09 7.92
N LYS A 313 28.20 22.53 9.18
CA LYS A 313 29.04 23.58 9.76
C LYS A 313 30.45 23.05 10.02
N GLU A 314 30.56 21.85 10.61
CA GLU A 314 31.86 21.22 10.83
C GLU A 314 32.59 20.95 9.51
N LEU A 315 31.88 20.48 8.49
CA LEU A 315 32.44 20.24 7.15
C LEU A 315 32.84 21.53 6.44
N ALA A 316 32.08 22.61 6.61
CA ALA A 316 32.40 23.92 6.05
C ALA A 316 33.68 24.53 6.64
N ASP A 317 33.96 24.27 7.92
CA ASP A 317 35.12 24.82 8.63
C ASP A 317 36.30 23.83 8.72
N ALA A 318 36.15 22.62 8.16
CA ALA A 318 37.17 21.57 8.21
C ALA A 318 38.36 21.84 7.27
N ASP A 319 39.57 21.59 7.76
CA ASP A 319 40.78 21.51 6.93
C ASP A 319 40.70 20.27 6.00
N ALA A 320 41.12 20.42 4.74
CA ALA A 320 41.21 19.35 3.75
C ALA A 320 41.87 18.06 4.29
N LYS A 321 42.88 18.19 5.16
CA LYS A 321 43.59 17.05 5.77
C LYS A 321 42.72 16.25 6.75
N LYS A 322 41.67 16.85 7.32
CA LYS A 322 40.76 16.22 8.27
C LYS A 322 39.58 15.53 7.59
N LEU A 323 39.17 15.99 6.41
CA LEU A 323 38.01 15.46 5.68
C LEU A 323 38.03 13.93 5.45
N PRO A 324 39.15 13.28 5.09
CA PRO A 324 39.16 11.82 4.94
C PRO A 324 38.86 11.09 6.25
N LYS A 325 39.22 11.66 7.40
CA LYS A 325 38.90 11.07 8.70
C LYS A 325 37.41 11.25 9.03
N MET A 326 36.83 12.38 8.63
CA MET A 326 35.43 12.73 8.88
C MET A 326 34.46 11.95 7.97
N LEU A 327 34.80 11.76 6.69
CA LEU A 327 33.93 11.15 5.68
C LEU A 327 34.33 9.72 5.30
N GLY A 328 35.57 9.31 5.59
CA GLY A 328 36.06 7.94 5.34
C GLY A 328 35.24 6.81 5.97
N PRO A 329 34.59 6.99 7.14
CA PRO A 329 33.62 6.02 7.67
C PRO A 329 32.52 5.64 6.66
N LEU A 330 31.99 6.60 5.90
CA LEU A 330 30.97 6.35 4.86
C LEU A 330 31.50 5.44 3.74
N VAL A 331 32.71 5.71 3.26
CA VAL A 331 33.38 4.91 2.23
C VAL A 331 33.62 3.48 2.71
N THR A 332 34.07 3.34 3.96
CA THR A 332 34.33 2.03 4.57
C THR A 332 33.05 1.23 4.72
N ALA A 333 32.01 1.84 5.29
CA ALA A 333 30.69 1.23 5.44
C ALA A 333 30.11 0.81 4.08
N TYR A 334 30.12 1.71 3.10
CA TYR A 334 29.55 1.42 1.78
C TYR A 334 30.32 0.31 1.07
N ARG A 335 31.66 0.29 1.16
CA ARG A 335 32.47 -0.80 0.59
C ARG A 335 32.13 -2.16 1.21
N GLU A 336 32.08 -2.23 2.54
CA GLU A 336 31.75 -3.48 3.24
C GLU A 336 30.32 -3.94 2.93
N TRP A 337 29.37 -3.00 2.79
CA TRP A 337 28.01 -3.30 2.35
C TRP A 337 27.98 -3.85 0.91
N ILE A 338 28.71 -3.25 -0.04
CA ILE A 338 28.80 -3.79 -1.41
C ILE A 338 29.45 -5.18 -1.38
N ASP A 339 30.48 -5.40 -0.55
CA ASP A 339 31.12 -6.70 -0.39
C ASP A 339 30.15 -7.75 0.16
N SER A 340 29.22 -7.39 1.05
CA SER A 340 28.19 -8.30 1.56
C SER A 340 27.11 -8.59 0.51
N GLU A 341 26.63 -7.56 -0.21
CA GLU A 341 25.64 -7.76 -1.27
C GLU A 341 26.22 -8.58 -2.43
N ALA A 342 27.50 -8.38 -2.78
CA ALA A 342 28.14 -9.16 -3.83
C ALA A 342 28.22 -10.66 -3.50
N LYS A 343 28.27 -11.05 -2.22
CA LYS A 343 28.26 -12.47 -1.82
C LYS A 343 26.90 -13.12 -2.03
N LYS A 344 25.81 -12.34 -2.03
CA LYS A 344 24.45 -12.85 -2.27
C LYS A 344 24.25 -13.34 -3.70
N LEU A 345 25.06 -12.86 -4.64
CA LEU A 345 25.05 -13.32 -6.03
C LEU A 345 25.28 -14.84 -6.15
N ASP A 346 26.11 -15.38 -5.25
CA ASP A 346 26.46 -16.80 -5.23
C ASP A 346 25.52 -17.64 -4.35
N ASP A 347 24.56 -17.02 -3.65
CA ASP A 347 23.62 -17.70 -2.76
C ASP A 347 22.35 -18.11 -3.52
N PRO A 348 22.10 -19.41 -3.74
CA PRO A 348 20.90 -19.86 -4.44
C PRO A 348 19.59 -19.50 -3.72
N SER A 349 19.64 -19.27 -2.41
CA SER A 349 18.45 -18.92 -1.62
C SER A 349 17.93 -17.51 -1.89
N GLU A 350 18.76 -16.63 -2.46
CA GLU A 350 18.37 -15.27 -2.85
C GLU A 350 17.53 -15.24 -4.14
N GLY A 351 17.47 -16.34 -4.89
CA GLY A 351 16.61 -16.46 -6.07
C GLY A 351 16.99 -15.52 -7.22
N LEU A 352 18.25 -15.09 -7.31
CA LEU A 352 18.68 -14.05 -8.25
C LEU A 352 18.86 -14.52 -9.70
N SER A 353 19.05 -15.83 -9.89
CA SER A 353 19.34 -16.42 -11.22
C SER A 353 18.27 -16.16 -12.29
N GLN A 354 17.02 -15.88 -11.88
CA GLN A 354 15.91 -15.59 -12.79
C GLN A 354 15.96 -14.17 -13.38
N PHE A 355 16.81 -13.26 -12.86
CA PHE A 355 16.89 -11.86 -13.27
C PHE A 355 18.04 -11.57 -14.25
N GLY A 356 18.60 -12.61 -14.88
CA GLY A 356 19.67 -12.46 -15.87
C GLY A 356 20.88 -11.73 -15.30
N ALA A 357 21.31 -10.66 -15.98
CA ALA A 357 22.49 -9.86 -15.62
C ALA A 357 22.22 -8.71 -14.64
N ALA A 358 20.96 -8.51 -14.21
CA ALA A 358 20.57 -7.42 -13.32
C ALA A 358 21.34 -7.39 -11.98
N PRO A 359 21.58 -8.52 -11.30
CA PRO A 359 22.34 -8.54 -10.05
C PRO A 359 23.78 -8.03 -10.22
N GLU A 360 24.50 -8.50 -11.25
CA GLU A 360 25.89 -8.14 -11.52
C GLU A 360 26.02 -6.66 -11.94
N VAL A 361 25.07 -6.17 -12.75
CA VAL A 361 25.01 -4.75 -13.14
C VAL A 361 24.81 -3.87 -11.90
N SER A 362 23.96 -4.28 -10.97
CA SER A 362 23.68 -3.53 -9.73
C SER A 362 24.94 -3.40 -8.88
N ILE A 363 25.65 -4.50 -8.62
CA ILE A 363 26.93 -4.49 -7.89
C ILE A 363 27.97 -3.64 -8.61
N LYS A 364 28.07 -3.74 -9.95
CA LYS A 364 28.99 -2.93 -10.75
C LYS A 364 28.71 -1.43 -10.60
N ASN A 365 27.45 -1.03 -10.65
CA ASN A 365 27.03 0.37 -10.48
C ASN A 365 27.38 0.89 -9.08
N CYS A 366 27.19 0.08 -8.03
CA CYS A 366 27.59 0.45 -6.68
C CYS A 366 29.12 0.61 -6.55
N ARG A 367 29.91 -0.29 -7.16
CA ARG A 367 31.39 -0.18 -7.17
C ARG A 367 31.86 1.08 -7.90
N GLN A 368 31.28 1.40 -9.05
CA GLN A 368 31.58 2.64 -9.78
C GLN A 368 31.24 3.88 -8.94
N THR A 369 30.16 3.82 -8.17
CA THR A 369 29.76 4.91 -7.27
C THR A 369 30.77 5.06 -6.12
N LEU A 370 31.19 3.96 -5.52
CA LEU A 370 32.24 3.96 -4.49
C LEU A 370 33.56 4.55 -5.00
N GLU A 371 34.02 4.14 -6.19
CA GLU A 371 35.23 4.69 -6.83
C GLU A 371 35.13 6.20 -7.04
N ARG A 372 33.96 6.70 -7.45
CA ARG A 372 33.72 8.13 -7.62
C ARG A 372 33.76 8.90 -6.29
N ILE A 373 33.20 8.34 -5.22
CA ILE A 373 33.24 8.95 -3.88
C ILE A 373 34.70 9.03 -3.39
N GLU A 374 35.47 7.96 -3.56
CA GLU A 374 36.88 7.91 -3.19
C GLU A 374 37.73 8.91 -3.97
N ALA A 375 37.52 9.00 -5.29
CA ALA A 375 38.17 9.99 -6.13
C ALA A 375 37.81 11.42 -5.70
N GLY A 376 36.55 11.66 -5.33
CA GLY A 376 36.10 12.93 -4.77
C GLY A 376 36.84 13.30 -3.48
N LEU A 377 36.99 12.36 -2.53
CA LEU A 377 37.76 12.60 -1.31
C LEU A 377 39.23 12.91 -1.59
N GLN A 378 39.84 12.22 -2.56
CA GLN A 378 41.23 12.51 -2.97
C GLN A 378 41.35 13.90 -3.59
N LEU A 379 40.40 14.29 -4.45
CA LEU A 379 40.37 15.60 -5.08
C LEU A 379 40.32 16.73 -4.05
N LEU A 380 39.50 16.59 -3.00
CA LEU A 380 39.41 17.56 -1.91
C LEU A 380 40.74 17.77 -1.16
N GLN A 381 41.67 16.83 -1.23
CA GLN A 381 43.00 16.98 -0.61
C GLN A 381 44.04 17.63 -1.53
N GLN A 382 43.83 17.56 -2.84
CA GLN A 382 44.83 17.90 -3.86
C GLN A 382 44.53 19.22 -4.57
N ASP A 383 43.26 19.60 -4.64
CA ASP A 383 42.80 20.77 -5.37
C ASP A 383 42.22 21.83 -4.43
N ALA A 384 42.88 23.00 -4.40
CA ALA A 384 42.50 24.13 -3.55
C ALA A 384 41.13 24.72 -3.90
N GLN A 385 40.74 24.71 -5.18
CA GLN A 385 39.46 25.21 -5.62
C GLN A 385 38.34 24.22 -5.28
N ALA A 386 38.62 22.91 -5.37
CA ALA A 386 37.65 21.88 -5.00
C ALA A 386 37.31 21.93 -3.50
N ILE A 387 38.29 22.09 -2.61
CA ILE A 387 38.02 22.24 -1.17
C ILE A 387 37.27 23.53 -0.86
N GLU A 388 37.62 24.66 -1.48
CA GLU A 388 36.93 25.93 -1.29
C GLU A 388 35.46 25.82 -1.71
N ALA A 389 35.20 25.20 -2.87
CA ALA A 389 33.84 24.95 -3.35
C ALA A 389 33.05 24.02 -2.40
N PHE A 390 33.67 22.95 -1.90
CA PHE A 390 33.05 22.03 -0.94
C PHE A 390 32.67 22.73 0.37
N GLN A 391 33.58 23.53 0.93
CA GLN A 391 33.34 24.29 2.15
C GLN A 391 32.23 25.33 1.96
N PHE A 392 32.24 26.04 0.82
CA PHE A 392 31.22 27.02 0.48
C PHE A 392 29.83 26.38 0.34
N MET A 393 29.73 25.24 -0.36
CA MET A 393 28.49 24.48 -0.50
C MET A 393 27.94 24.07 0.87
N ASN A 394 28.77 23.47 1.73
CA ASN A 394 28.35 23.07 3.08
C ASN A 394 27.89 24.28 3.92
N ARG A 395 28.59 25.42 3.83
CA ARG A 395 28.18 26.65 4.51
C ARG A 395 26.83 27.16 4.02
N ALA A 396 26.59 27.14 2.71
CA ALA A 396 25.34 27.56 2.12
C ALA A 396 24.17 26.66 2.58
N MET A 397 24.34 25.34 2.51
CA MET A 397 23.31 24.37 2.92
C MET A 397 23.02 24.46 4.43
N TRP A 398 24.05 24.60 5.26
CA TRP A 398 23.90 24.82 6.70
C TRP A 398 23.04 26.06 7.01
N LEU A 399 23.40 27.21 6.42
CA LEU A 399 22.68 28.47 6.65
C LEU A 399 21.25 28.41 6.11
N GLN A 400 21.05 27.82 4.93
CA GLN A 400 19.73 27.63 4.35
C GLN A 400 18.85 26.78 5.28
N ARG A 401 19.33 25.62 5.72
CA ARG A 401 18.56 24.69 6.55
C ARG A 401 18.18 25.30 7.90
N THR A 402 19.15 25.89 8.59
CA THR A 402 18.90 26.52 9.90
C THR A 402 17.94 27.72 9.80
N HIS A 403 18.09 28.59 8.81
CA HIS A 403 17.15 29.70 8.60
C HIS A 403 15.74 29.23 8.21
N SER A 404 15.62 28.16 7.41
CA SER A 404 14.32 27.56 7.06
C SER A 404 13.59 27.04 8.30
N ILE A 405 14.29 26.33 9.19
CA ILE A 405 13.73 25.83 10.46
C ILE A 405 13.32 27.02 11.35
N TYR A 406 14.19 28.02 11.51
CA TYR A 406 13.85 29.23 12.27
C TYR A 406 12.57 29.90 11.74
N ALA A 407 12.48 30.09 10.42
CA ALA A 407 11.32 30.70 9.78
C ALA A 407 10.03 29.89 10.00
N GLU A 408 10.11 28.55 9.94
CA GLU A 408 8.97 27.68 10.23
C GLU A 408 8.48 27.83 11.67
N HIS A 409 9.39 27.84 12.65
CA HIS A 409 9.04 28.03 14.06
C HIS A 409 8.37 29.40 14.29
N VAL A 410 8.92 30.47 13.70
CA VAL A 410 8.33 31.82 13.79
C VAL A 410 6.95 31.87 13.14
N ARG A 411 6.74 31.22 11.98
CA ARG A 411 5.41 31.12 11.34
C ARG A 411 4.38 30.41 12.21
N ARG A 412 4.80 29.44 13.03
CA ARG A 412 3.97 28.75 14.02
C ARG A 412 3.77 29.54 15.33
N GLY A 413 4.26 30.78 15.39
CA GLY A 413 4.11 31.67 16.54
C GLY A 413 5.11 31.44 17.68
N ALA A 414 6.13 30.61 17.46
CA ALA A 414 7.21 30.43 18.44
C ALA A 414 8.23 31.59 18.38
N GLN A 415 8.99 31.77 19.46
CA GLN A 415 10.10 32.73 19.54
C GLN A 415 11.42 32.00 19.88
N PRO A 416 11.97 31.18 18.97
CA PRO A 416 13.20 30.44 19.24
C PRO A 416 14.43 31.38 19.28
N ASP A 417 15.41 31.07 20.12
CA ASP A 417 16.75 31.64 20.07
C ASP A 417 17.54 30.96 18.95
N PHE A 418 17.99 31.71 17.95
CA PHE A 418 18.62 31.13 16.77
C PHE A 418 19.86 30.31 17.12
N ASP A 419 20.74 30.81 17.98
CA ASP A 419 22.02 30.17 18.27
C ASP A 419 21.86 28.96 19.21
N LYS A 420 20.84 28.95 20.07
CA LYS A 420 20.63 27.90 21.08
C LYS A 420 19.65 26.82 20.66
N ASP A 421 18.59 27.20 19.97
CA ASP A 421 17.47 26.30 19.65
C ASP A 421 17.54 25.81 18.20
N ILE A 422 18.13 26.60 17.29
CA ILE A 422 18.12 26.31 15.85
C ILE A 422 19.49 25.90 15.32
N ASP A 423 20.52 26.69 15.57
CA ASP A 423 21.89 26.43 15.10
C ASP A 423 22.59 25.40 16.00
N ILE A 424 22.05 24.18 16.02
CA ILE A 424 22.53 23.04 16.80
C ILE A 424 22.84 21.85 15.88
N PRO A 425 23.75 20.92 16.27
CA PRO A 425 24.21 19.83 15.39
C PRO A 425 23.11 19.03 14.70
N LYS A 426 22.02 18.72 15.42
CA LYS A 426 20.87 17.98 14.87
C LYS A 426 20.22 18.64 13.65
N ASN A 427 20.29 19.97 13.55
CA ASN A 427 19.69 20.76 12.47
C ASN A 427 20.70 21.09 11.35
N ARG A 428 21.96 20.68 11.50
CA ARG A 428 23.05 20.96 10.57
C ARG A 428 23.45 19.75 9.71
N SER A 429 22.78 18.62 9.89
CA SER A 429 22.93 17.42 9.07
C SER A 429 21.69 17.16 8.23
#